data_AF-A0A016U4W8-F1
#
_entry.id   AF-A0A016U4W8-F1
#
_cell.length_a   1.000
_cell.length_b   1.000
_cell.length_c   1.000
_cell.angle_alpha   90.00
_cell.angle_beta   90.00
_cell.angle_gamma   90.00
#
_symmetry.space_group_name_H-M   'P 1'
#
loop_
_entity.id
_entity.type
_entity.pdbx_description
1 polymer ?
#
loop_
_entity_poly.entity_id
_entity_poly.type
_entity_poly.pdbx_seq_one_letter_code
_entity_poly.pdbx_strand_id
1 'polypeptide(L)'
;MSTLWLIHSRTPWQLYFVNFDLSTRRFLHLKERHLSVIDSPMTCSPVVLLNNYTEMFPRERIVYLSPDAEEELVDVDDEDVYVLGGIVDRVVERGIPRQASLETAHADGVSCKKLPLEKYVKWKSGTKFLTLTAVSAILRDVNNSCGDWESALSRHIPVRNVRSADEKSVAGRRLHDKIRQFDHQLLQILEREIGEEVSR
;
A
#
# COMPACT_ATOMS: atom_id res chain seq x y z
N MET A 1 -27.18 27.05 28.24
CA MET A 1 -26.46 27.27 26.98
C MET A 1 -25.59 26.05 26.75
N SER A 2 -26.05 25.13 25.90
CA SER A 2 -25.38 23.85 25.68
C SER A 2 -24.37 24.03 24.54
N THR A 3 -23.09 24.11 24.89
CA THR A 3 -22.02 24.12 23.89
C THR A 3 -21.72 22.68 23.51
N LEU A 4 -22.29 22.24 22.39
CA LEU A 4 -21.98 20.97 21.75
C LEU A 4 -20.63 21.13 21.03
N TRP A 5 -19.55 20.64 21.63
CA TRP A 5 -18.26 20.52 20.96
C TRP A 5 -18.26 19.22 20.12
N LEU A 6 -18.94 19.22 18.98
CA LEU A 6 -18.70 18.22 17.93
C LEU A 6 -17.48 18.68 17.10
N ILE A 7 -16.30 18.65 17.72
CA ILE A 7 -15.07 18.58 16.94
C ILE A 7 -14.98 17.11 16.51
N HIS A 8 -15.36 16.81 15.26
CA HIS A 8 -14.84 15.62 14.60
C HIS A 8 -13.31 15.79 14.65
N SER A 9 -12.62 15.07 15.54
CA SER A 9 -11.18 15.21 15.77
C SER A 9 -10.41 14.74 14.54
N ARG A 10 -10.26 15.63 13.55
CA ARG A 10 -9.36 15.46 12.40
C ARG A 10 -7.96 15.93 12.76
N THR A 11 -7.42 15.47 13.88
CA THR A 11 -6.04 15.76 14.24
C THR A 11 -5.12 15.06 13.24
N PRO A 12 -4.22 15.78 12.56
CA PRO A 12 -3.26 15.13 11.68
C PRO A 12 -2.40 14.16 12.50
N TRP A 13 -2.16 12.97 11.96
CA TRP A 13 -1.26 12.02 12.59
C TRP A 13 0.15 12.61 12.69
N GLN A 14 0.75 12.50 13.87
CA GLN A 14 2.14 12.91 14.08
C GLN A 14 3.06 11.94 13.33
N LEU A 15 3.88 12.49 12.44
CA LEU A 15 4.87 11.70 11.71
C LEU A 15 6.19 11.65 12.48
N TYR A 16 6.82 10.48 12.48
CA TYR A 16 8.14 10.23 13.05
C TYR A 16 9.08 9.68 11.98
N PHE A 17 10.24 10.28 11.81
CA PHE A 17 11.36 9.73 11.04
C PHE A 17 12.40 9.22 12.03
N VAL A 18 12.33 7.92 12.31
CA VAL A 18 13.21 7.20 13.23
C VAL A 18 14.40 6.60 12.50
N ASN A 19 15.46 6.24 13.23
CA ASN A 19 16.73 5.78 12.65
C ASN A 19 17.29 6.76 11.59
N PHE A 20 17.03 8.05 11.75
CA PHE A 20 17.36 9.07 10.75
C PHE A 20 18.38 10.08 11.28
N ASP A 21 19.61 9.99 10.77
CA ASP A 21 20.70 10.92 11.11
C ASP A 21 20.70 12.16 10.19
N LEU A 22 20.22 13.29 10.71
CA LEU A 22 20.26 14.58 10.02
C LEU A 22 21.66 15.21 9.96
N SER A 23 22.63 14.73 10.76
CA SER A 23 23.96 15.33 10.82
C SER A 23 24.86 14.94 9.63
N THR A 24 24.50 13.87 8.92
CA THR A 24 25.23 13.43 7.73
C THR A 24 25.16 14.47 6.61
N ARG A 25 26.33 14.83 6.03
CA ARG A 25 26.48 15.85 4.98
C ARG A 25 25.52 15.70 3.79
N ARG A 26 25.22 14.46 3.40
CA ARG A 26 24.28 14.16 2.30
C ARG A 26 22.87 14.65 2.62
N PHE A 27 22.42 14.50 3.86
CA PHE A 27 21.08 14.89 4.28
C PHE A 27 20.98 16.38 4.59
N LEU A 28 22.04 17.03 5.08
CA LEU A 28 22.06 18.48 5.24
C LEU A 28 21.71 19.21 3.92
N HIS A 29 22.33 18.80 2.81
CA HIS A 29 22.06 19.43 1.51
C HIS A 29 20.65 19.13 0.97
N LEU A 30 20.15 17.91 1.18
CA LEU A 30 18.77 17.55 0.82
C LEU A 30 17.75 18.33 1.67
N LYS A 31 18.06 18.52 2.95
CA LYS A 31 17.22 19.24 3.89
C LYS A 31 17.04 20.70 3.46
N GLU A 32 18.15 21.40 3.20
CA GLU A 32 18.14 22.80 2.75
C GLU A 32 17.34 23.01 1.46
N ARG A 33 17.39 22.06 0.53
CA ARG A 33 16.73 22.19 -0.79
C ARG A 33 15.30 21.70 -0.85
N HIS A 34 14.96 20.64 -0.11
CA HIS A 34 13.73 19.90 -0.33
C HIS A 34 12.92 19.60 0.93
N LEU A 35 13.50 19.76 2.12
CA LEU A 35 12.85 19.40 3.39
C LEU A 35 12.89 20.54 4.41
N SER A 36 12.88 21.80 3.96
CA SER A 36 12.81 22.97 4.85
C SER A 36 11.58 22.95 5.78
N VAL A 37 10.52 22.22 5.38
CA VAL A 37 9.33 21.97 6.20
C VAL A 37 9.64 21.24 7.51
N ILE A 38 10.73 20.47 7.60
CA ILE A 38 11.13 19.77 8.83
C ILE A 38 11.45 20.76 9.96
N ASP A 39 12.02 21.93 9.62
CA ASP A 39 12.38 22.98 10.59
C ASP A 39 11.22 23.95 10.84
N SER A 40 10.04 23.69 10.26
CA SER A 40 8.88 24.55 10.44
C SER A 40 8.36 24.44 11.88
N PRO A 41 8.09 25.56 12.58
CA PRO A 41 7.51 25.54 13.92
C PRO A 41 6.00 25.17 13.92
N MET A 42 5.45 24.70 12.80
CA MET A 42 4.06 24.27 12.70
C MET A 42 3.82 22.93 13.42
N THR A 43 2.60 22.75 13.92
CA THR A 43 2.14 21.58 14.70
C THR A 43 2.12 20.25 13.93
N CYS A 44 2.57 20.22 12.68
CA CYS A 44 2.53 19.05 11.80
C CYS A 44 3.88 18.76 11.13
N SER A 45 4.97 19.34 11.63
CA SER A 45 6.33 18.96 11.22
C SER A 45 6.65 17.54 11.71
N PRO A 46 7.33 16.71 10.89
CA PRO A 46 7.74 15.39 11.32
C PRO A 46 8.80 15.50 12.43
N VAL A 47 8.68 14.64 13.44
CA VAL A 47 9.69 14.51 14.48
C VAL A 47 10.80 13.60 13.94
N VAL A 48 12.03 14.09 13.88
CA VAL A 48 13.17 13.33 13.32
C VAL A 48 14.12 12.92 14.44
N LEU A 49 14.41 11.62 14.51
CA LEU A 49 15.14 11.01 15.63
C LEU A 49 16.11 9.94 15.14
N LEU A 50 17.21 9.78 15.88
CA LEU A 50 18.23 8.77 15.62
C LEU A 50 17.82 7.38 16.17
N ASN A 51 17.01 7.36 17.24
CA ASN A 51 16.59 6.15 17.94
C ASN A 51 15.62 5.28 17.11
N ASN A 52 15.54 4.00 17.46
CA ASN A 52 14.56 3.07 16.91
C ASN A 52 13.16 3.35 17.51
N TYR A 53 12.10 3.08 16.76
CA TYR A 53 10.71 3.22 17.22
C TYR A 53 10.38 2.38 18.47
N THR A 54 11.03 1.24 18.67
CA THR A 54 10.86 0.37 19.86
C THR A 54 11.41 0.98 21.15
N GLU A 55 12.28 2.00 21.07
CA GLU A 55 12.77 2.75 22.24
C GLU A 55 11.80 3.86 22.66
N MET A 56 10.86 4.22 21.77
CA MET A 56 9.97 5.36 21.95
C MET A 56 8.54 4.95 22.32
N PHE A 57 8.09 3.81 21.80
CA PHE A 57 6.72 3.34 21.93
C PHE A 57 6.67 1.92 22.49
N PRO A 58 5.64 1.58 23.28
CA PRO A 58 5.47 0.23 23.79
C PRO A 58 5.25 -0.76 22.64
N ARG A 59 5.92 -1.92 22.70
CA ARG A 59 5.94 -2.93 21.61
C ARG A 59 4.54 -3.44 21.28
N GLU A 60 3.67 -3.50 22.27
CA GLU A 60 2.30 -3.99 22.16
C GLU A 60 1.41 -3.07 21.31
N ARG A 61 1.78 -1.79 21.18
CA ARG A 61 1.08 -0.81 20.34
C ARG A 61 1.73 -0.65 18.97
N ILE A 62 2.90 -1.25 18.73
CA ILE A 62 3.60 -1.10 17.45
C ILE A 62 3.07 -2.13 16.46
N VAL A 63 2.60 -1.63 15.31
CA VAL A 63 2.20 -2.44 14.17
C VAL A 63 3.10 -2.10 12.99
N TYR A 64 4.04 -2.99 12.68
CA TYR A 64 4.87 -2.88 11.48
C TYR A 64 4.07 -3.34 10.26
N LEU A 65 3.99 -2.51 9.23
CA LEU A 65 3.34 -2.88 7.98
C LEU A 65 4.32 -3.47 6.97
N SER A 66 4.05 -4.70 6.56
CA SER A 66 4.80 -5.40 5.54
C SER A 66 3.85 -6.11 4.57
N PRO A 67 4.09 -6.03 3.24
CA PRO A 67 3.32 -6.82 2.28
C PRO A 67 3.53 -8.34 2.44
N ASP A 68 4.64 -8.75 3.07
CA ASP A 68 5.01 -10.15 3.27
C ASP A 68 4.44 -10.76 4.57
N ALA A 69 3.76 -9.97 5.42
CA ALA A 69 3.19 -10.45 6.66
C ALA A 69 2.06 -11.49 6.44
N GLU A 70 1.94 -12.44 7.37
CA GLU A 70 0.88 -13.45 7.34
C GLU A 70 -0.48 -12.86 7.72
N GLU A 71 -0.51 -12.14 8.84
CA GLU A 71 -1.73 -11.52 9.39
C GLU A 71 -2.12 -10.26 8.63
N GLU A 72 -3.43 -10.07 8.47
CA GLU A 72 -3.99 -8.85 7.88
C GLU A 72 -4.35 -7.83 8.96
N LEU A 73 -4.17 -6.56 8.65
CA LEU A 73 -4.68 -5.46 9.45
C LEU A 73 -6.20 -5.41 9.32
N VAL A 74 -6.89 -5.67 10.43
CA VAL A 74 -8.36 -5.74 10.47
C VAL A 74 -8.97 -4.36 10.67
N ASP A 75 -8.38 -3.57 11.56
CA ASP A 75 -8.84 -2.22 11.91
C ASP A 75 -7.66 -1.27 12.09
N VAL A 76 -7.93 0.02 12.05
CA VAL A 76 -6.94 1.09 12.24
C VAL A 76 -7.32 1.88 13.48
N ASP A 77 -6.69 1.56 14.61
CA ASP A 77 -6.84 2.25 15.90
C ASP A 77 -5.94 3.50 15.98
N ASP A 78 -6.42 4.55 16.65
CA ASP A 78 -5.69 5.79 16.92
C ASP A 78 -4.63 5.64 18.03
N GLU A 79 -4.73 4.61 18.87
CA GLU A 79 -3.78 4.31 19.95
C GLU A 79 -2.56 3.52 19.47
N ASP A 80 -2.62 2.95 18.27
CA ASP A 80 -1.56 2.14 17.66
C ASP A 80 -0.53 3.00 16.91
N VAL A 81 0.69 2.48 16.83
CA VAL A 81 1.82 3.10 16.14
C VAL A 81 2.12 2.29 14.88
N TYR A 82 1.75 2.82 13.72
CA TYR A 82 1.99 2.19 12.43
C TYR A 82 3.38 2.51 11.89
N VAL A 83 4.23 1.48 11.77
CA VAL A 83 5.58 1.61 11.20
C VAL A 83 5.55 1.23 9.72
N LEU A 84 6.03 2.14 8.89
CA LEU A 84 6.14 1.96 7.44
C LEU A 84 7.62 1.97 7.05
N GLY A 85 8.06 0.96 6.30
CA GLY A 85 9.44 0.89 5.80
C GLY A 85 9.76 2.06 4.87
N GLY A 86 10.89 2.74 5.11
CA GLY A 86 11.41 3.82 4.26
C GLY A 86 12.06 3.35 2.95
N ILE A 87 11.71 2.16 2.48
CA ILE A 87 12.32 1.49 1.31
C ILE A 87 11.37 1.61 0.12
N VAL A 88 11.92 1.68 -1.09
CA VAL A 88 11.12 1.66 -2.33
C VAL A 88 11.11 0.24 -2.89
N ASP A 89 10.11 -0.55 -2.51
CA ASP A 89 9.97 -1.99 -2.83
C ASP A 89 9.87 -2.33 -4.34
N ARG A 90 9.89 -1.34 -5.23
CA ARG A 90 9.90 -1.57 -6.68
C ARG A 90 11.26 -2.01 -7.22
N VAL A 91 12.33 -1.75 -6.49
CA VAL A 91 13.70 -2.03 -6.93
C VAL A 91 14.35 -2.93 -5.91
N VAL A 92 14.86 -4.08 -6.36
CA VAL A 92 15.74 -4.90 -5.51
C VAL A 92 17.01 -4.11 -5.27
N GLU A 93 17.13 -3.53 -4.08
CA GLU A 93 18.33 -2.82 -3.66
C GLU A 93 19.39 -3.84 -3.22
N ARG A 94 20.62 -3.69 -3.72
CA ARG A 94 21.70 -4.62 -3.41
C ARG A 94 22.00 -4.57 -1.91
N GLY A 95 21.86 -5.70 -1.22
CA GLY A 95 22.12 -5.81 0.21
C GLY A 95 20.88 -5.65 1.09
N ILE A 96 19.71 -5.38 0.51
CA ILE A 96 18.43 -5.39 1.25
C ILE A 96 17.69 -6.70 0.95
N PRO A 97 17.36 -7.52 1.96
CA PRO A 97 16.55 -8.72 1.78
C PRO A 97 15.17 -8.40 1.19
N ARG A 98 14.60 -9.34 0.44
CA ARG A 98 13.27 -9.18 -0.16
C ARG A 98 12.16 -8.94 0.87
N GLN A 99 12.32 -9.53 2.06
CA GLN A 99 11.36 -9.45 3.16
C GLN A 99 11.90 -8.59 4.31
N ALA A 100 12.74 -7.58 4.02
CA ALA A 100 13.43 -6.79 5.02
C ALA A 100 12.50 -6.19 6.09
N SER A 101 11.31 -5.73 5.70
CA SER A 101 10.31 -5.21 6.63
C SER A 101 9.78 -6.27 7.60
N LEU A 102 9.49 -7.47 7.11
CA LEU A 102 9.04 -8.60 7.93
C LEU A 102 10.14 -9.10 8.86
N GLU A 103 11.37 -9.27 8.33
CA GLU A 103 12.53 -9.70 9.11
C GLU A 103 12.86 -8.69 10.23
N THR A 104 12.75 -7.39 9.94
CA THR A 104 12.96 -6.33 10.93
C THR A 104 11.89 -6.36 12.01
N ALA A 105 10.61 -6.49 11.64
CA ALA A 105 9.52 -6.59 12.62
C ALA A 105 9.69 -7.79 13.56
N HIS A 106 10.11 -8.95 13.02
CA HIS A 106 10.39 -10.15 13.81
C HIS A 106 11.61 -9.98 14.73
N ALA A 107 12.70 -9.40 14.23
CA ALA A 107 13.88 -9.11 15.04
C ALA A 107 13.58 -8.12 16.18
N ASP A 108 12.73 -7.14 15.89
CA ASP A 108 12.25 -6.15 16.86
C ASP A 108 11.10 -6.68 17.73
N GLY A 109 10.63 -7.91 17.53
CA GLY A 109 9.58 -8.54 18.35
C GLY A 109 8.27 -7.73 18.44
N VAL A 110 7.88 -7.09 17.34
CA VAL A 110 6.64 -6.31 17.23
C VAL A 110 5.63 -6.98 16.32
N SER A 111 4.35 -6.60 16.44
CA SER A 111 3.30 -7.11 15.54
C SER A 111 3.60 -6.71 14.10
N CYS A 112 3.50 -7.65 13.17
CA CYS A 112 3.68 -7.39 11.73
C CYS A 112 2.40 -7.76 10.98
N LYS A 113 1.83 -6.81 10.21
CA LYS A 113 0.57 -7.00 9.50
C LYS A 113 0.66 -6.48 8.06
N LYS A 114 -0.12 -7.09 7.16
CA LYS A 114 -0.30 -6.61 5.78
C LYS A 114 -1.65 -5.93 5.62
N LEU A 115 -1.78 -5.07 4.61
CA LEU A 115 -3.09 -4.53 4.24
C LEU A 115 -4.00 -5.65 3.69
N PRO A 116 -5.32 -5.61 3.95
CA PRO A 116 -6.27 -6.64 3.51
C PRO A 116 -6.64 -6.52 2.01
N LEU A 117 -5.64 -6.44 1.14
CA LEU A 117 -5.83 -6.16 -0.29
C LEU A 117 -6.66 -7.24 -0.99
N GLU A 118 -6.45 -8.51 -0.66
CA GLU A 118 -7.15 -9.62 -1.33
C GLU A 118 -8.65 -9.65 -1.02
N LYS A 119 -9.05 -9.13 0.15
CA LYS A 119 -10.45 -9.08 0.58
C LYS A 119 -11.24 -8.02 -0.19
N TYR A 120 -10.63 -6.86 -0.43
CA TYR A 120 -11.35 -5.69 -0.93
C TYR A 120 -10.98 -5.30 -2.37
N VAL A 121 -9.90 -5.85 -2.94
CA VAL A 121 -9.35 -5.39 -4.21
C VAL A 121 -9.12 -6.55 -5.18
N LYS A 122 -9.87 -6.56 -6.27
CA LYS A 122 -9.59 -7.45 -7.40
C LYS A 122 -8.38 -6.95 -8.19
N TRP A 123 -7.20 -7.40 -7.79
CA TRP A 123 -5.95 -7.03 -8.44
C TRP A 123 -5.81 -7.70 -9.81
N LYS A 124 -5.55 -6.91 -10.86
CA LYS A 124 -5.49 -7.40 -12.25
C LYS A 124 -4.13 -7.23 -12.91
N SER A 125 -3.33 -6.25 -12.50
CA SER A 125 -2.00 -6.04 -13.08
C SER A 125 -1.05 -5.30 -12.15
N GLY A 126 0.26 -5.45 -12.39
CA GLY A 126 1.32 -4.81 -11.61
C GLY A 126 1.54 -5.43 -10.23
N THR A 127 2.57 -4.97 -9.54
CA THR A 127 2.93 -5.44 -8.20
C THR A 127 2.01 -4.87 -7.12
N LYS A 128 1.78 -5.62 -6.04
CA LYS A 128 0.97 -5.19 -4.88
C LYS A 128 1.76 -4.32 -3.88
N PHE A 129 2.86 -3.74 -4.32
CA PHE A 129 3.66 -2.81 -3.52
C PHE A 129 3.10 -1.39 -3.67
N LEU A 130 2.57 -0.85 -2.57
CA LEU A 130 2.05 0.50 -2.48
C LEU A 130 3.15 1.45 -2.00
N THR A 131 3.06 2.73 -2.39
CA THR A 131 4.00 3.74 -1.89
C THR A 131 3.69 4.09 -0.45
N LEU A 132 4.69 4.56 0.30
CA LEU A 132 4.53 5.08 1.67
C LEU A 132 3.34 6.06 1.78
N THR A 133 3.23 6.96 0.80
CA THR A 133 2.16 7.96 0.72
C THR A 133 0.78 7.36 0.45
N ALA A 134 0.69 6.27 -0.32
CA ALA A 134 -0.57 5.59 -0.57
C ALA A 134 -1.02 4.82 0.67
N VAL A 135 -0.09 4.09 1.31
CA VAL A 135 -0.38 3.35 2.56
C VAL A 135 -0.83 4.30 3.65
N SER A 136 -0.12 5.41 3.89
CA SER A 136 -0.51 6.38 4.92
C SER A 136 -1.86 7.04 4.64
N ALA A 137 -2.18 7.32 3.37
CA ALA A 137 -3.49 7.85 2.98
C ALA A 137 -4.62 6.82 3.16
N ILE A 138 -4.35 5.54 2.88
CA ILE A 138 -5.30 4.44 3.11
C ILE A 138 -5.61 4.34 4.60
N LEU A 139 -4.60 4.22 5.46
CA LEU A 139 -4.79 4.08 6.92
C LEU A 139 -5.62 5.23 7.48
N ARG A 140 -5.27 6.46 7.08
CA ARG A 140 -6.00 7.65 7.50
C ARG A 140 -7.46 7.63 7.04
N ASP A 141 -7.73 7.24 5.80
CA ASP A 141 -9.11 7.22 5.28
C ASP A 141 -9.94 6.11 5.96
N VAL A 142 -9.34 4.94 6.23
CA VAL A 142 -9.99 3.84 6.97
C VAL A 142 -10.34 4.28 8.38
N ASN A 143 -9.39 4.88 9.11
CA ASN A 143 -9.63 5.39 10.45
C ASN A 143 -10.75 6.44 10.49
N ASN A 144 -10.71 7.43 9.58
CA ASN A 144 -11.74 8.47 9.50
C ASN A 144 -13.13 7.97 9.08
N SER A 145 -13.20 6.80 8.45
CA SER A 145 -14.46 6.19 7.98
C SER A 145 -14.94 5.06 8.88
N CYS A 146 -14.29 4.85 10.04
CA CYS A 146 -14.60 3.77 10.97
C CYS A 146 -14.53 2.38 10.31
N GLY A 147 -13.48 2.13 9.51
CA GLY A 147 -13.19 0.80 8.96
C GLY A 147 -13.60 0.57 7.51
N ASP A 148 -13.94 1.60 6.72
CA ASP A 148 -14.29 1.43 5.31
C ASP A 148 -13.05 1.21 4.42
N TRP A 149 -12.55 -0.02 4.45
CA TRP A 149 -11.43 -0.48 3.64
C TRP A 149 -11.70 -0.41 2.13
N GLU A 150 -12.91 -0.72 1.67
CA GLU A 150 -13.23 -0.79 0.24
C GLU A 150 -13.12 0.60 -0.41
N SER A 151 -13.72 1.62 0.21
CA SER A 151 -13.63 2.99 -0.29
C SER A 151 -12.21 3.56 -0.19
N ALA A 152 -11.49 3.29 0.91
CA ALA A 152 -10.13 3.79 1.08
C ALA A 152 -9.16 3.16 0.05
N LEU A 153 -9.21 1.85 -0.11
CA LEU A 153 -8.35 1.12 -1.04
C LEU A 153 -8.65 1.50 -2.50
N SER A 154 -9.92 1.57 -2.88
CA SER A 154 -10.32 1.95 -4.25
C SER A 154 -9.90 3.37 -4.64
N ARG A 155 -9.83 4.30 -3.66
CA ARG A 155 -9.39 5.68 -3.86
C ARG A 155 -7.89 5.81 -4.10
N HIS A 156 -7.08 5.06 -3.35
CA HIS A 156 -5.63 5.24 -3.31
C HIS A 156 -4.86 4.24 -4.18
N ILE A 157 -5.50 3.15 -4.60
CA ILE A 157 -4.88 2.19 -5.53
C ILE A 157 -5.07 2.68 -6.97
N PRO A 158 -4.00 2.76 -7.79
CA PRO A 158 -4.12 3.21 -9.16
C PRO A 158 -5.06 2.33 -9.99
N VAL A 159 -5.99 2.95 -10.72
CA VAL A 159 -7.00 2.28 -11.56
C VAL A 159 -6.41 1.23 -12.50
N ARG A 160 -5.19 1.46 -13.01
CA ARG A 160 -4.49 0.53 -13.89
C ARG A 160 -4.24 -0.83 -13.26
N ASN A 161 -4.10 -0.90 -11.93
CA ASN A 161 -3.84 -2.13 -11.17
C ASN A 161 -5.12 -2.96 -10.96
N VAL A 162 -6.29 -2.32 -10.99
CA VAL A 162 -7.60 -2.95 -10.71
C VAL A 162 -8.49 -3.13 -11.95
N ARG A 163 -8.17 -2.48 -13.07
CA ARG A 163 -8.90 -2.63 -14.34
C ARG A 163 -8.08 -3.34 -15.42
N SER A 164 -8.72 -4.28 -16.12
CA SER A 164 -8.13 -4.93 -17.30
C SER A 164 -8.13 -3.99 -18.51
N ALA A 165 -7.36 -4.31 -19.56
CA ALA A 165 -7.36 -3.52 -20.80
C ALA A 165 -8.77 -3.38 -21.40
N ASP A 166 -9.58 -4.43 -21.28
CA ASP A 166 -10.94 -4.58 -21.79
C ASP A 166 -11.90 -3.61 -21.09
N GLU A 167 -11.67 -3.34 -19.81
CA GLU A 167 -12.46 -2.40 -19.01
C GLU A 167 -12.07 -0.94 -19.24
N LYS A 168 -10.86 -0.69 -19.76
CA LYS A 168 -10.34 0.67 -19.99
C LYS A 168 -10.95 1.36 -21.22
N SER A 169 -11.50 0.62 -22.20
CA SER A 169 -12.28 1.22 -23.28
C SER A 169 -13.38 0.30 -23.81
N VAL A 170 -14.54 0.88 -24.16
CA VAL A 170 -15.65 0.15 -24.82
C VAL A 170 -15.17 -0.50 -26.13
N ALA A 171 -14.26 0.16 -26.84
CA ALA A 171 -13.64 -0.38 -28.05
C ALA A 171 -12.76 -1.62 -27.77
N GLY A 172 -11.98 -1.60 -26.68
CA GLY A 172 -11.15 -2.73 -26.26
C GLY A 172 -11.99 -3.94 -25.85
N ARG A 173 -13.09 -3.71 -25.12
CA ARG A 173 -14.10 -4.73 -24.81
C ARG A 173 -14.66 -5.39 -26.08
N ARG A 174 -15.13 -4.57 -27.04
CA ARG A 174 -15.65 -5.06 -28.33
C ARG A 174 -14.62 -5.83 -29.15
N LEU A 175 -13.35 -5.42 -29.14
CA LEU A 175 -12.28 -6.12 -29.84
C LEU A 175 -12.01 -7.50 -29.23
N HIS A 176 -11.92 -7.57 -27.90
CA HIS A 176 -11.71 -8.84 -27.20
C HIS A 176 -12.88 -9.81 -27.36
N ASP A 177 -14.12 -9.30 -27.35
CA ASP A 177 -15.31 -10.13 -27.62
C ASP A 177 -15.26 -10.74 -29.03
N LYS A 178 -14.82 -9.98 -30.03
CA LYS A 178 -14.63 -10.48 -31.41
C LYS A 178 -13.52 -11.54 -31.49
N ILE A 179 -12.39 -11.33 -30.82
CA ILE A 179 -11.29 -12.30 -30.79
C ILE A 179 -11.78 -13.62 -30.19
N ARG A 180 -12.49 -13.57 -29.05
CA ARG A 180 -13.04 -14.77 -28.39
C ARG A 180 -14.07 -15.50 -29.25
N GLN A 181 -14.94 -14.78 -29.94
CA GLN A 181 -15.91 -15.38 -30.86
C GLN A 181 -15.20 -16.10 -32.01
N PHE A 182 -14.17 -15.47 -32.58
CA PHE A 182 -13.40 -16.06 -33.66
C PHE A 182 -12.63 -17.31 -33.19
N ASP A 183 -11.96 -17.25 -32.04
CA ASP A 183 -11.28 -18.42 -31.45
C ASP A 183 -12.25 -19.59 -31.23
N HIS A 184 -13.47 -19.31 -30.75
CA HIS A 184 -14.47 -20.35 -30.54
C HIS A 184 -14.94 -20.99 -31.86
N GLN A 185 -15.14 -20.19 -32.91
CA GLN A 185 -15.47 -20.70 -34.24
C GLN A 185 -14.33 -21.54 -34.82
N LEU A 186 -13.09 -21.09 -34.64
CA LEU A 186 -11.91 -21.77 -35.17
C LEU A 186 -11.68 -23.12 -34.47
N LEU A 187 -11.88 -23.19 -33.16
CA LEU A 187 -11.87 -24.45 -32.41
C LEU A 187 -12.95 -25.43 -32.89
N GLN A 188 -14.18 -24.96 -33.13
CA GLN A 188 -15.24 -25.82 -33.67
C GLN A 188 -14.91 -26.36 -35.07
N ILE A 189 -14.29 -25.53 -35.93
CA ILE A 189 -13.85 -25.96 -37.26
C ILE A 189 -12.76 -27.02 -37.13
N LEU A 190 -11.74 -26.77 -36.30
CA LEU A 190 -10.65 -27.72 -36.08
C LEU A 190 -11.16 -29.04 -35.49
N GLU A 191 -12.07 -29.01 -34.53
CA GLU A 191 -12.68 -30.22 -33.95
C GLU A 191 -13.44 -31.04 -35.00
N ARG A 192 -14.14 -30.35 -35.91
CA ARG A 192 -14.85 -31.01 -37.01
C ARG A 192 -13.87 -31.62 -38.02
N GLU A 193 -12.85 -30.89 -38.44
CA GLU A 193 -11.88 -31.37 -39.43
C GLU A 193 -11.01 -32.50 -38.89
N ILE A 194 -10.54 -32.40 -37.64
CA ILE A 194 -9.76 -33.45 -36.97
C ILE A 194 -10.65 -34.68 -36.67
N GLY A 195 -11.92 -34.48 -36.31
CA GLY A 195 -12.88 -35.58 -36.11
C GLY A 195 -13.22 -36.32 -37.41
N GLU A 196 -13.23 -35.61 -38.54
CA GLU A 196 -13.42 -36.18 -39.88
C GLU A 196 -12.17 -36.93 -40.37
N GLU A 197 -10.95 -36.51 -40.00
CA GLU A 197 -9.70 -37.23 -40.33
C GLU A 197 -9.49 -38.53 -39.53
N VAL A 198 -9.94 -38.60 -38.28
CA VAL A 198 -9.81 -39.83 -37.45
C VAL A 198 -10.84 -40.90 -37.82
N SER A 199 -11.88 -40.55 -38.59
CA SER A 199 -12.95 -41.46 -39.04
C SER A 199 -12.76 -42.00 -40.47
N ARG A 200 -11.62 -41.75 -41.12
CA ARG A 200 -11.22 -42.32 -42.42
C ARG A 200 -10.07 -43.31 -42.26
#